data_AF-A0A965FKW4-F1
#
_entry.id   AF-A0A965FKW4-F1
#
_cell.length_a   1.000
_cell.length_b   1.000
_cell.length_c   1.000
_cell.angle_alpha   90.00
_cell.angle_beta   90.00
_cell.angle_gamma   90.00
#
_symmetry.space_group_name_H-M   'P 1'
#
loop_
_entity.id
_entity.type
_entity.pdbx_description
1 polymer ?
#
loop_
_entity_poly.entity_id
_entity_poly.type
_entity_poly.pdbx_seq_one_letter_code
_entity_poly.pdbx_strand_id
1 'polypeptide(L)'
;MRLRVLGCAGSIGGFHNRTTSFLLDDDVLVDAGTGVGDLSLAELTLIDHIFITHSHLDHINSIAFMVDSVGALRPKPVTIHALGATITALKKYIFNWEIWPDFTVIPNADQPFMRYEEVSVGEVIDLGGRKITVLPAVHTVPAVGYQFDSGKAS
;
A
#
# COMPACT_ATOMS: atom_id res chain seq x y z
N MET A 1 10.45 11.88 -8.14
CA MET A 1 9.77 11.90 -6.84
C MET A 1 8.92 13.15 -6.74
N ARG A 2 7.63 12.98 -7.04
CA ARG A 2 6.57 13.96 -6.83
C ARG A 2 5.55 13.33 -5.89
N LEU A 3 5.27 13.99 -4.77
CA LEU A 3 4.25 13.51 -3.83
C LEU A 3 2.89 14.15 -4.16
N ARG A 4 1.85 13.34 -4.29
CA ARG A 4 0.45 13.75 -4.34
C ARG A 4 -0.28 13.22 -3.10
N VAL A 5 -0.87 14.12 -2.33
CA VAL A 5 -1.72 13.76 -1.20
C VAL A 5 -3.09 13.33 -1.71
N LEU A 6 -3.47 12.08 -1.45
CA LEU A 6 -4.80 11.56 -1.79
C LEU A 6 -5.72 11.63 -0.58
N GLY A 7 -5.17 11.42 0.62
CA GLY A 7 -5.88 11.61 1.88
C GLY A 7 -4.93 11.80 3.05
N CYS A 8 -5.37 12.61 4.02
CA CYS A 8 -4.60 12.98 5.20
C CYS A 8 -5.48 13.19 6.44
N ALA A 9 -6.68 12.61 6.45
CA ALA A 9 -7.59 12.64 7.59
C ALA A 9 -7.54 11.31 8.36
N GLY A 10 -7.74 11.35 9.68
CA GLY A 10 -7.88 10.13 10.50
C GLY A 10 -9.28 9.51 10.48
N SER A 11 -10.22 10.09 9.73
CA SER A 11 -11.60 9.59 9.56
C SER A 11 -12.27 10.22 8.33
N ILE A 12 -13.51 9.84 8.07
CA ILE A 12 -14.34 10.30 6.95
C ILE A 12 -15.42 11.30 7.40
N GLY A 13 -16.11 11.95 6.44
CA GLY A 13 -17.32 12.76 6.71
C GLY A 13 -17.33 14.16 6.10
N GLY A 14 -16.19 14.68 5.65
CA GLY A 14 -16.09 15.92 4.87
C GLY A 14 -15.94 15.64 3.37
N PHE A 15 -16.35 16.59 2.52
CA PHE A 15 -16.31 16.46 1.05
C PHE A 15 -14.92 16.05 0.53
N HIS A 16 -13.85 16.55 1.17
CA HIS A 16 -12.45 16.22 0.88
C HIS A 16 -11.75 15.40 1.98
N ASN A 17 -12.48 14.86 2.97
CA ASN A 17 -11.87 14.08 4.05
C ASN A 17 -11.66 12.64 3.59
N ARG A 18 -10.50 12.40 3.01
CA ARG A 18 -10.01 11.07 2.66
C ARG A 18 -9.03 10.57 3.70
N THR A 19 -9.10 9.29 4.01
CA THR A 19 -8.18 8.67 4.96
C THR A 19 -6.79 8.48 4.36
N THR A 20 -5.80 8.31 5.23
CA THR A 20 -4.38 8.36 4.91
C THR A 20 -4.01 7.56 3.66
N SER A 21 -3.54 8.29 2.64
CA SER A 21 -3.01 7.72 1.40
C SER A 21 -2.22 8.78 0.65
N PHE A 22 -1.03 8.42 0.19
CA PHE A 22 -0.17 9.29 -0.60
C PHE A 22 0.32 8.55 -1.84
N LEU A 23 0.30 9.20 -2.99
CA LEU A 23 0.91 8.67 -4.21
C LEU A 23 2.24 9.37 -4.45
N LEU A 24 3.30 8.57 -4.57
CA LEU A 24 4.62 9.02 -4.94
C LEU A 24 4.90 8.64 -6.40
N ASP A 25 5.23 9.65 -7.19
CA ASP A 25 5.25 9.57 -8.65
C ASP A 25 3.91 9.00 -9.15
N ASP A 26 3.90 7.87 -9.86
CA ASP A 26 2.67 7.24 -10.37
C ASP A 26 2.51 5.77 -9.96
N ASP A 27 3.53 5.20 -9.30
CA ASP A 27 3.68 3.75 -9.12
C ASP A 27 3.80 3.29 -7.66
N VAL A 28 3.91 4.22 -6.70
CA VAL A 28 4.10 3.91 -5.29
C VAL A 28 3.03 4.59 -4.42
N LEU A 29 2.25 3.79 -3.71
CA LEU A 29 1.40 4.27 -2.62
C LEU A 29 2.11 4.17 -1.26
N VAL A 30 1.90 5.17 -0.41
CA VAL A 30 2.13 5.08 1.03
C VAL A 30 0.77 5.09 1.71
N ASP A 31 0.43 3.96 2.31
CA ASP A 31 -0.92 3.59 2.72
C ASP A 31 -1.95 3.65 1.57
N ALA A 32 -3.08 2.98 1.78
CA ALA A 32 -4.18 2.86 0.83
C ALA A 32 -5.51 3.09 1.55
N GLY A 33 -5.65 4.27 2.16
CA GLY A 33 -6.91 4.80 2.65
C GLY A 33 -7.88 5.23 1.54
N THR A 34 -8.98 5.87 1.92
CA THR A 34 -10.13 6.13 1.03
C THR A 34 -9.84 7.08 -0.12
N GLY A 35 -8.73 7.83 -0.07
CA GLY A 35 -8.30 8.72 -1.16
C GLY A 35 -7.87 7.99 -2.42
N VAL A 36 -7.49 6.70 -2.30
CA VAL A 36 -7.19 5.86 -3.47
C VAL A 36 -8.42 5.72 -4.39
N GLY A 37 -9.63 5.78 -3.83
CA GLY A 37 -10.87 5.70 -4.61
C GLY A 37 -11.13 6.89 -5.55
N ASP A 38 -10.39 8.00 -5.42
CA ASP A 38 -10.50 9.14 -6.33
C ASP A 38 -9.61 8.99 -7.58
N LEU A 39 -8.75 7.97 -7.63
CA LEU A 39 -7.88 7.69 -8.78
C LEU A 39 -8.66 7.06 -9.94
N SER A 40 -8.30 7.43 -11.17
CA SER A 40 -8.84 6.75 -12.35
C SER A 40 -8.33 5.31 -12.46
N LEU A 41 -9.05 4.45 -13.19
CA LEU A 41 -8.62 3.08 -13.45
C LEU A 41 -7.23 3.01 -14.11
N ALA A 42 -6.93 3.97 -14.99
CA ALA A 42 -5.62 4.09 -15.64
C ALA A 42 -4.51 4.37 -14.62
N GLU A 43 -4.74 5.27 -13.66
CA GLU A 43 -3.80 5.56 -12.58
C GLU A 43 -3.63 4.35 -11.64
N LEU A 44 -4.74 3.70 -11.23
CA LEU A 44 -4.69 2.49 -10.39
C LEU A 44 -3.86 1.37 -11.04
N THR A 45 -3.90 1.26 -12.37
CA THR A 45 -3.14 0.24 -13.13
C THR A 45 -1.64 0.50 -13.14
N LEU A 46 -1.18 1.71 -12.79
CA LEU A 46 0.25 2.04 -12.70
C LEU A 46 0.87 1.73 -11.33
N ILE A 47 0.04 1.57 -10.29
CA ILE A 47 0.50 1.38 -8.91
C ILE A 47 1.10 -0.02 -8.74
N ASP A 48 2.42 -0.09 -8.61
CA ASP A 48 3.15 -1.35 -8.47
C ASP A 48 3.43 -1.72 -7.02
N HIS A 49 3.57 -0.72 -6.15
CA HIS A 49 4.00 -0.89 -4.76
C HIS A 49 3.09 -0.13 -3.80
N ILE A 50 2.76 -0.77 -2.68
CA ILE A 50 2.08 -0.13 -1.55
C ILE A 50 2.91 -0.34 -0.29
N PHE A 51 3.39 0.74 0.31
CA PHE A 51 4.10 0.72 1.59
C PHE A 51 3.10 1.02 2.71
N ILE A 52 2.84 0.04 3.56
CA ILE A 52 1.84 0.15 4.63
C ILE A 52 2.52 0.48 5.95
N THR A 53 2.13 1.60 6.54
CA THR A 53 2.68 2.06 7.82
C THR A 53 2.22 1.16 8.97
N HIS A 54 0.94 0.79 9.00
CA HIS A 54 0.36 -0.11 10.01
C HIS A 54 -1.02 -0.66 9.58
N SER A 55 -1.58 -1.56 10.39
CA SER A 55 -2.76 -2.37 10.04
C SER A 55 -4.14 -1.72 10.28
N HIS A 56 -4.22 -0.45 10.68
CA HIS A 56 -5.52 0.18 10.90
C HIS A 56 -6.30 0.39 9.60
N LEU A 57 -7.62 0.25 9.68
CA LEU A 57 -8.50 0.18 8.52
C LEU A 57 -8.46 1.45 7.65
N ASP A 58 -8.29 2.62 8.26
CA ASP A 58 -8.18 3.89 7.56
C ASP A 58 -6.89 4.01 6.71
N HIS A 59 -5.92 3.11 6.90
CA HIS A 59 -4.70 3.00 6.10
C HIS A 59 -4.72 1.87 5.07
N ILE A 60 -5.62 0.89 5.17
CA ILE A 60 -5.59 -0.33 4.32
C ILE A 60 -6.88 -0.60 3.54
N ASN A 61 -7.95 0.15 3.80
CA ASN A 61 -9.30 -0.18 3.29
C ASN A 61 -9.37 -0.28 1.76
N SER A 62 -8.59 0.52 1.02
CA SER A 62 -8.71 0.59 -0.43
C SER A 62 -7.81 -0.41 -1.16
N ILE A 63 -6.93 -1.14 -0.45
CA ILE A 63 -6.12 -2.22 -1.07
C ILE A 63 -7.04 -3.24 -1.73
N ALA A 64 -8.08 -3.67 -1.01
CA ALA A 64 -9.05 -4.67 -1.46
C ALA A 64 -9.71 -4.27 -2.78
N PHE A 65 -10.30 -3.08 -2.84
CA PHE A 65 -11.00 -2.58 -4.02
C PHE A 65 -10.05 -2.25 -5.18
N MET A 66 -8.87 -1.73 -4.88
CA MET A 66 -7.85 -1.45 -5.90
C MET A 66 -7.42 -2.74 -6.59
N VAL A 67 -6.98 -3.75 -5.83
CA VAL A 67 -6.50 -5.01 -6.41
C VAL A 67 -7.59 -5.73 -7.18
N ASP A 68 -8.84 -5.70 -6.70
CA ASP A 68 -9.99 -6.25 -7.43
C ASP A 68 -10.22 -5.55 -8.78
N SER A 69 -10.09 -4.21 -8.80
CA SER A 69 -10.33 -3.39 -9.99
C SER A 69 -9.28 -3.58 -11.09
N VAL A 70 -8.01 -3.74 -10.71
CA VAL A 70 -6.89 -3.75 -11.68
C VAL A 70 -6.12 -5.06 -11.75
N GLY A 71 -6.33 -6.02 -10.86
CA GLY A 71 -5.54 -7.24 -10.76
C GLY A 71 -5.44 -8.00 -12.09
N ALA A 72 -6.58 -8.20 -12.77
CA ALA A 72 -6.64 -8.88 -14.06
C ALA A 72 -6.09 -8.07 -15.25
N LEU A 73 -5.87 -6.76 -15.06
CA LEU A 73 -5.38 -5.85 -16.11
C LEU A 73 -3.85 -5.71 -16.10
N ARG A 74 -3.19 -6.27 -15.09
CA ARG A 74 -1.76 -6.04 -14.82
C ARG A 74 -0.91 -7.23 -15.24
N PRO A 75 0.29 -6.99 -15.78
CA PRO A 75 1.21 -8.07 -16.17
C PRO A 75 1.98 -8.66 -14.96
N LYS A 76 1.88 -8.03 -13.79
CA LYS A 76 2.59 -8.41 -12.57
C LYS A 76 1.76 -8.05 -11.32
N PRO A 77 1.92 -8.78 -10.20
CA PRO A 77 1.24 -8.48 -8.95
C PRO A 77 1.56 -7.08 -8.43
N VAL A 78 0.62 -6.51 -7.67
CA VAL A 78 0.90 -5.42 -6.73
C VAL A 78 1.73 -5.98 -5.57
N THR A 79 2.79 -5.28 -5.16
CA THR A 79 3.61 -5.67 -4.01
C THR A 79 3.25 -4.84 -2.78
N ILE A 80 2.84 -5.51 -1.71
CA ILE A 80 2.53 -4.89 -0.41
C ILE A 80 3.74 -5.01 0.51
N HIS A 81 4.39 -3.89 0.77
CA HIS A 81 5.53 -3.76 1.68
C HIS A 81 5.03 -3.40 3.08
N ALA A 82 5.28 -4.25 4.07
CA ALA A 82 4.82 -4.01 5.43
C ALA A 82 5.58 -4.84 6.47
N LEU A 83 5.51 -4.46 7.75
CA LEU A 83 6.00 -5.31 8.84
C LEU A 83 5.29 -6.67 8.84
N GLY A 84 5.96 -7.73 9.28
CA GLY A 84 5.37 -9.07 9.41
C GLY A 84 4.09 -9.11 10.26
N ALA A 85 4.01 -8.28 11.31
CA ALA A 85 2.81 -8.13 12.13
C ALA A 85 1.62 -7.55 11.33
N THR A 86 1.87 -6.55 10.47
CA THR A 86 0.87 -5.96 9.58
C THR A 86 0.41 -6.97 8.53
N ILE A 87 1.34 -7.69 7.91
CA ILE A 87 1.03 -8.76 6.93
C ILE A 87 0.18 -9.86 7.59
N THR A 88 0.52 -10.26 8.81
CA THR A 88 -0.25 -11.23 9.59
C THR A 88 -1.68 -10.76 9.81
N ALA A 89 -1.88 -9.49 10.16
CA ALA A 89 -3.22 -8.90 10.31
C ALA A 89 -4.01 -8.90 9.00
N LEU A 90 -3.38 -8.50 7.88
CA LEU A 90 -4.00 -8.48 6.55
C LEU A 90 -4.46 -9.89 6.12
N LYS A 91 -3.60 -10.89 6.24
CA LYS A 91 -3.91 -12.29 5.91
C LYS A 91 -5.03 -12.86 6.78
N LYS A 92 -5.01 -12.57 8.08
CA LYS A 92 -5.96 -13.15 9.03
C LYS A 92 -7.35 -12.51 8.96
N TYR A 93 -7.41 -11.19 8.78
CA TYR A 93 -8.64 -10.43 8.99
C TYR A 93 -9.19 -9.74 7.74
N ILE A 94 -8.47 -9.70 6.61
CA ILE A 94 -8.95 -9.01 5.40
C ILE A 94 -8.98 -9.97 4.21
N PHE A 95 -7.81 -10.49 3.81
CA PHE A 95 -7.65 -11.35 2.64
C PHE A 95 -7.73 -12.82 3.02
N ASN A 96 -8.91 -13.24 3.47
CA ASN A 96 -9.14 -14.52 4.14
C ASN A 96 -10.32 -15.34 3.58
N TRP A 97 -10.89 -14.93 2.46
CA TRP A 97 -12.10 -15.51 1.83
C TRP A 97 -13.41 -15.35 2.61
N GLU A 98 -13.39 -14.80 3.82
CA GLU A 98 -14.60 -14.45 4.58
C GLU A 98 -14.96 -12.99 4.43
N ILE A 99 -13.97 -12.09 4.56
CA ILE A 99 -14.15 -10.65 4.40
C ILE A 99 -13.88 -10.27 2.94
N TRP A 100 -12.73 -10.65 2.40
CA TRP A 100 -12.36 -10.39 1.02
C TRP A 100 -11.56 -11.54 0.41
N PRO A 101 -11.59 -11.73 -0.92
CA PRO A 101 -10.80 -12.77 -1.59
C PRO A 101 -9.29 -12.66 -1.29
N ASP A 102 -8.62 -13.80 -1.18
CA ASP A 102 -7.16 -13.83 -1.05
C ASP A 102 -6.49 -13.64 -2.41
N PHE A 103 -6.11 -12.41 -2.72
CA PHE A 103 -5.43 -12.08 -3.98
C PHE A 103 -4.01 -12.63 -4.11
N THR A 104 -3.46 -13.27 -3.07
CA THR A 104 -2.17 -13.97 -3.16
C THR A 104 -2.28 -15.34 -3.84
N VAL A 105 -3.50 -15.79 -4.13
CA VAL A 105 -3.77 -17.05 -4.84
C VAL A 105 -4.75 -16.87 -6.01
N ILE A 106 -5.07 -15.63 -6.38
CA ILE A 106 -5.95 -15.29 -7.51
C ILE A 106 -5.10 -14.61 -8.60
N PRO A 107 -5.18 -15.05 -9.87
CA PRO A 107 -6.02 -16.12 -10.39
C PRO A 107 -5.44 -17.52 -10.07
N ASN A 108 -4.17 -17.60 -9.69
CA ASN A 108 -3.51 -18.78 -9.14
C ASN A 108 -2.26 -18.34 -8.36
N ALA A 109 -1.67 -19.26 -7.58
CA ALA A 109 -0.50 -18.98 -6.75
C ALA A 109 0.80 -18.67 -7.53
N ASP A 110 0.90 -19.08 -8.81
CA ASP A 110 2.08 -18.83 -9.64
C ASP A 110 2.07 -17.41 -10.25
N GLN A 111 0.88 -16.85 -10.50
CA GLN A 111 0.69 -15.52 -11.09
C GLN A 111 -0.31 -14.66 -10.32
N PRO A 112 -0.15 -14.45 -9.01
CA PRO A 112 -1.16 -13.78 -8.21
C PRO A 112 -1.32 -12.30 -8.57
N PHE A 113 -2.45 -11.71 -8.22
CA PHE A 113 -2.72 -10.28 -8.38
C PHE A 113 -2.01 -9.45 -7.30
N MET A 114 -1.70 -10.05 -6.15
CA MET A 114 -1.04 -9.38 -5.03
C MET A 114 0.01 -10.30 -4.40
N ARG A 115 1.11 -9.72 -3.92
CA ARG A 115 2.08 -10.42 -3.07
C ARG A 115 2.50 -9.55 -1.90
N TYR A 116 2.96 -10.19 -0.83
CA TYR A 116 3.56 -9.50 0.32
C TYR A 116 5.07 -9.52 0.23
N GLU A 117 5.69 -8.43 0.64
CA GLU A 117 7.13 -8.31 0.88
C GLU A 117 7.30 -7.78 2.30
N GLU A 118 7.80 -8.64 3.19
CA GLU A 118 8.01 -8.28 4.59
C GLU A 118 9.21 -7.35 4.70
N VAL A 119 9.05 -6.27 5.47
CA VAL A 119 10.12 -5.31 5.72
C VAL A 119 10.45 -5.23 7.21
N SER A 120 11.69 -4.83 7.51
CA SER A 120 12.19 -4.64 8.88
C SER A 120 12.63 -3.20 9.14
N VAL A 121 12.48 -2.73 10.38
CA VAL A 121 13.01 -1.41 10.78
C VAL A 121 14.52 -1.33 10.51
N GLY A 122 14.95 -0.26 9.87
CA GLY A 122 16.34 -0.03 9.45
C GLY A 122 16.69 -0.63 8.08
N GLU A 123 15.79 -1.39 7.46
CA GLU A 123 15.96 -1.88 6.10
C GLU A 123 15.93 -0.72 5.09
N VAL A 124 16.71 -0.86 4.02
CA VAL A 124 16.73 0.07 2.89
C VAL A 124 16.39 -0.71 1.63
N ILE A 125 15.27 -0.35 1.02
CA ILE A 125 14.76 -0.96 -0.21
C ILE A 125 15.17 -0.07 -1.38
N ASP A 126 15.81 -0.65 -2.38
CA ASP A 126 16.13 0.02 -3.64
C ASP A 126 15.03 -0.28 -4.66
N LEU A 127 14.28 0.75 -5.03
CA LEU A 127 13.21 0.68 -6.01
C LEU A 127 13.55 1.51 -7.24
N GLY A 128 14.37 0.93 -8.12
CA GLY A 128 14.77 1.55 -9.38
C GLY A 128 15.65 2.79 -9.16
N GLY A 129 16.54 2.75 -8.18
CA GLY A 129 17.41 3.84 -7.77
C GLY A 129 16.80 4.78 -6.73
N ARG A 130 15.51 4.63 -6.40
CA ARG A 130 14.87 5.31 -5.25
C ARG A 130 15.16 4.49 -3.99
N LYS A 131 15.71 5.12 -2.96
CA LYS A 131 15.97 4.45 -1.68
C LYS A 131 14.82 4.71 -0.72
N ILE A 132 14.33 3.64 -0.11
CA ILE A 132 13.20 3.69 0.83
C ILE A 132 13.68 3.07 2.14
N THR A 133 13.88 3.91 3.15
CA THR A 133 14.34 3.46 4.47
C THR A 133 13.16 3.28 5.40
N VAL A 134 13.08 2.11 6.04
CA VAL A 134 12.04 1.80 7.04
C VAL A 134 12.46 2.40 8.39
N LEU A 135 11.66 3.32 8.91
CA LEU A 135 11.91 4.03 10.15
C LEU A 135 11.00 3.52 11.28
N PRO A 136 11.46 3.53 12.54
CA PRO A 136 10.62 3.16 13.66
C PRO A 136 9.51 4.19 13.89
N ALA A 137 8.33 3.72 14.31
CA ALA A 137 7.25 4.56 14.80
C ALA A 137 6.66 3.98 16.09
N VAL A 138 6.14 4.84 16.96
CA VAL A 138 5.44 4.45 18.18
C VAL A 138 3.94 4.62 17.95
N HIS A 139 3.20 3.52 18.03
CA HIS A 139 1.76 3.50 17.86
C HIS A 139 1.13 2.33 18.64
N THR A 140 -0.19 2.32 18.75
CA THR A 140 -0.95 1.28 19.48
C THR A 140 -0.80 -0.13 18.90
N VAL A 141 -0.53 -0.26 17.61
CA VAL A 141 -0.15 -1.48 16.92
C VAL A 141 1.26 -1.31 16.32
N PRO A 142 1.98 -2.40 15.97
CA PRO A 142 3.26 -2.28 15.28
C PRO A 142 3.16 -1.37 14.06
N ALA A 143 4.04 -0.37 13.99
CA ALA A 143 3.98 0.68 12.98
C ALA A 143 5.38 1.12 12.55
N VAL A 144 5.47 1.63 11.33
CA VAL A 144 6.70 2.21 10.74
C VAL A 144 6.40 3.52 10.03
N GLY A 145 7.44 4.32 9.86
CA GLY A 145 7.50 5.38 8.87
C GLY A 145 8.38 4.96 7.69
N TYR A 146 8.29 5.68 6.58
CA TYR A 146 9.13 5.47 5.40
C TYR A 146 9.80 6.77 5.00
N GLN A 147 11.12 6.76 4.88
CA GLN A 147 11.88 7.84 4.26
C GLN A 147 12.13 7.49 2.79
N PHE A 148 11.69 8.36 1.89
CA PHE A 148 11.95 8.25 0.46
C PHE A 148 13.08 9.18 0.05
N ASP A 149 14.06 8.65 -0.66
CA ASP A 149 15.20 9.37 -1.24
C ASP A 149 15.29 9.08 -2.74
N SER A 150 15.35 10.13 -3.57
CA SER A 150 15.39 10.01 -5.03
C SER A 150 16.77 9.61 -5.56
N GLY A 151 17.79 9.54 -4.69
CA GLY A 151 19.19 9.38 -5.09
C GLY A 151 19.78 10.61 -5.79
N LYS A 152 18.96 11.63 -6.07
CA LYS A 152 19.37 12.95 -6.54
C LYS A 152 19.24 13.92 -5.37
N ALA A 153 20.33 14.57 -5.02
CA ALA A 153 20.28 15.67 -4.07
C ALA A 153 19.30 16.74 -4.60
N SER A 154 18.46 17.26 -3.70
CA SER A 154 17.65 18.46 -3.95
C SER A 154 18.52 19.70 -3.91
#